data_AF-A0A063Z9N9-F1
#
_entry.id   AF-A0A063Z9N9-F1
#
_cell.length_a   1.000
_cell.length_b   1.000
_cell.length_c   1.000
_cell.angle_alpha   90.00
_cell.angle_beta   90.00
_cell.angle_gamma   90.00
#
_symmetry.space_group_name_H-M   'P 1'
#
loop_
_entity.id
_entity.type
_entity.pdbx_description
1 polymer ?
#
loop_
_entity_poly.entity_id
_entity_poly.type
_entity_poly.pdbx_seq_one_letter_code
_entity_poly.pdbx_strand_id
1 'polypeptide(L)'
;MDGDAAEPASIRDAIAAAEASRREKKKNPAIAAGLSLLFNGLGQAYNGQFARGVLVLLGSFLGLFVMIVPGVAIWVWGVYDAWATAQRMNEGLLPTGRRARLRSSRSWPSGR
;
A
#
# COMPACT_ATOMS: atom_id res chain seq x y z
N MET A 1 -7.29 2.56 74.74
CA MET A 1 -7.29 1.48 73.73
C MET A 1 -8.06 2.06 72.56
N ASP A 2 -7.47 3.01 71.83
CA ASP A 2 -8.25 3.88 70.93
C ASP A 2 -7.45 4.07 69.64
N GLY A 3 -7.42 3.00 68.86
CA GLY A 3 -6.86 2.97 67.52
C GLY A 3 -7.91 3.43 66.52
N ASP A 4 -7.76 4.69 66.11
CA ASP A 4 -8.13 5.29 64.83
C ASP A 4 -8.74 4.31 63.79
N ALA A 5 -10.07 4.23 63.79
CA ALA A 5 -10.86 3.64 62.71
C ALA A 5 -11.26 4.74 61.72
N ALA A 6 -10.28 5.39 61.09
CA ALA A 6 -10.53 6.25 59.93
C ALA A 6 -11.20 5.42 58.82
N GLU A 7 -12.32 5.93 58.32
CA GLU A 7 -13.38 5.20 57.63
C GLU A 7 -12.98 4.51 56.31
N PRO A 8 -13.48 3.29 56.03
CA PRO A 8 -13.30 2.60 54.75
C PRO A 8 -14.21 3.11 53.60
N ALA A 9 -15.09 4.08 53.86
CA ALA A 9 -16.04 4.62 52.87
C ALA A 9 -15.33 5.51 51.83
N SER A 10 -14.46 6.42 52.28
CA SER A 10 -13.72 7.35 51.42
C SER A 10 -12.90 6.65 50.33
N ILE A 11 -12.24 5.53 50.66
CA ILE A 11 -11.42 4.78 49.70
C ILE A 11 -12.31 4.09 48.66
N ARG A 12 -13.44 3.52 49.07
CA ARG A 12 -14.39 2.85 48.17
C ARG A 12 -15.06 3.85 47.24
N ASP A 13 -15.42 5.02 47.75
CA ASP A 13 -16.02 6.11 46.97
C ASP A 13 -15.00 6.71 45.99
N ALA A 14 -13.73 6.84 46.40
CA ALA A 14 -12.64 7.27 45.54
C ALA A 14 -12.36 6.25 44.41
N ILE A 15 -12.39 4.95 44.71
CA ILE A 15 -12.23 3.89 43.71
C ILE A 15 -13.44 3.83 42.76
N ALA A 16 -14.66 3.92 43.28
CA ALA A 16 -15.89 3.95 42.48
C ALA A 16 -15.95 5.18 41.56
N ALA A 17 -15.52 6.35 42.04
CA ALA A 17 -15.39 7.56 41.23
C ALA A 17 -14.30 7.41 40.16
N ALA A 18 -13.17 6.77 40.48
CA ALA A 18 -12.13 6.46 39.51
C ALA A 18 -12.60 5.47 38.44
N GLU A 19 -13.36 4.44 38.80
CA GLU A 19 -13.94 3.46 37.88
C GLU A 19 -15.03 4.08 36.99
N ALA A 20 -15.88 4.94 37.55
CA ALA A 20 -16.90 5.69 36.80
C ALA A 20 -16.25 6.65 35.79
N SER A 21 -15.22 7.41 36.19
CA SER A 21 -14.47 8.28 35.28
C SER A 21 -13.75 7.51 34.18
N ARG A 22 -13.28 6.29 34.47
CA ARG A 22 -12.65 5.39 33.49
C ARG A 22 -13.67 4.83 32.50
N ARG A 23 -14.90 4.53 32.95
CA ARG A 23 -16.03 4.15 32.08
C ARG A 23 -16.56 5.31 31.23
N GLU A 24 -16.47 6.54 31.72
CA GLU A 24 -16.94 7.74 31.00
C GLU A 24 -15.98 8.28 29.95
N LYS A 25 -14.71 7.83 29.90
CA LYS A 25 -13.82 8.14 28.77
C LYS A 25 -14.26 7.40 27.50
N LYS A 26 -15.40 7.80 26.95
CA LYS A 26 -15.91 7.38 25.65
C LYS A 26 -14.96 7.89 24.57
N LYS A 27 -14.13 7.00 24.03
CA LYS A 27 -13.32 7.28 22.84
C LYS A 27 -14.24 7.51 21.64
N ASN A 28 -13.98 8.57 20.87
CA ASN A 28 -14.82 8.93 19.74
C ASN A 28 -14.45 8.07 18.51
N PRO A 29 -15.33 7.16 18.04
CA PRO A 29 -15.05 6.28 16.91
C PRO A 29 -14.87 7.03 15.58
N ALA A 30 -15.49 8.20 15.40
CA ALA A 30 -15.32 9.02 14.20
C ALA A 30 -13.91 9.62 14.09
N ILE A 31 -13.32 10.02 15.23
CA ILE A 31 -11.93 10.49 15.29
C ILE A 31 -10.97 9.31 15.04
N ALA A 32 -11.24 8.14 15.63
CA ALA A 32 -10.47 6.93 15.36
C ALA A 32 -10.46 6.55 13.87
N ALA A 33 -11.62 6.61 13.22
CA ALA A 33 -11.77 6.34 11.79
C ALA A 33 -11.06 7.40 10.93
N GLY A 34 -11.20 8.69 11.27
CA GLY A 34 -10.53 9.78 10.58
C GLY A 34 -9.00 9.72 10.67
N LEU A 35 -8.43 9.37 11.82
CA LEU A 35 -6.99 9.15 11.96
C LEU A 35 -6.49 7.90 11.22
N SER A 36 -7.30 6.83 11.15
CA SER A 36 -7.03 5.67 10.29
C SER A 36 -7.01 6.02 8.80
N LEU A 37 -7.85 6.97 8.38
CA LEU A 37 -7.94 7.42 6.99
C LEU A 37 -6.74 8.30 6.61
N LEU A 38 -6.21 9.09 7.55
CA LEU A 38 -5.09 10.00 7.32
C LEU A 38 -3.72 9.27 7.28
N PHE A 39 -3.58 8.16 8.02
CA PHE A 39 -2.41 7.27 7.98
C PHE A 39 -2.84 5.81 8.18
N ASN A 40 -2.50 4.95 7.23
CA ASN A 40 -2.90 3.54 7.25
C ASN A 40 -2.46 2.87 8.57
N GLY A 41 -3.40 2.39 9.39
CA GLY A 41 -3.13 1.76 10.69
C GLY A 41 -3.22 2.65 11.95
N LEU A 42 -3.37 3.97 11.84
CA LEU A 42 -3.38 4.87 13.02
C LEU A 42 -4.62 4.73 13.91
N GLY A 43 -5.80 4.44 13.36
CA GLY A 43 -7.00 4.20 14.18
C GLY A 43 -6.97 2.85 14.90
N GLN A 44 -6.20 1.87 14.40
CA GLN A 44 -5.95 0.63 15.16
C GLN A 44 -5.09 0.93 16.39
N ALA A 45 -4.07 1.79 16.28
CA ALA A 45 -3.30 2.26 17.44
C ALA A 45 -4.15 3.04 18.45
N TYR A 46 -5.09 3.89 17.99
CA TYR A 46 -6.03 4.61 18.87
C TYR A 46 -6.96 3.68 19.65
N ASN A 47 -7.40 2.59 19.01
CA ASN A 47 -8.20 1.52 19.62
C ASN A 47 -7.39 0.61 20.56
N GLY A 48 -6.09 0.88 20.77
CA GLY A 48 -5.20 0.08 21.60
C GLY A 48 -4.66 -1.19 20.92
N GLN A 49 -4.86 -1.33 19.61
CA GLN A 49 -4.49 -2.49 18.80
C GLN A 49 -3.25 -2.20 17.94
N PHE A 50 -2.14 -1.83 18.58
CA PHE A 50 -0.93 -1.39 17.87
C PHE A 50 -0.39 -2.43 16.87
N ALA A 51 -0.28 -3.69 17.28
CA ALA A 51 0.22 -4.77 16.41
C ALA A 51 -0.61 -4.94 15.13
N ARG A 52 -1.94 -4.79 15.22
CA ARG A 52 -2.83 -4.83 14.04
C ARG A 52 -2.62 -3.62 13.14
N GLY A 53 -2.41 -2.44 13.71
CA GLY A 53 -2.07 -1.23 12.95
C GLY A 53 -0.80 -1.40 12.12
N VAL A 54 0.25 -1.97 12.72
CA VAL A 54 1.52 -2.25 12.03
C VAL A 54 1.33 -3.26 10.88
N LEU A 55 0.59 -4.35 11.11
CA LEU A 55 0.32 -5.35 10.06
C LEU A 55 -0.44 -4.75 8.87
N VAL A 56 -1.43 -3.90 9.13
CA VAL A 56 -2.20 -3.23 8.08
C VAL A 56 -1.33 -2.25 7.29
N LEU A 57 -0.47 -1.48 7.96
CA LEU A 57 0.47 -0.56 7.31
C LEU A 57 1.45 -1.31 6.40
N LEU A 58 2.11 -2.34 6.92
CA LEU A 58 3.06 -3.15 6.16
C LEU A 58 2.38 -3.88 5.00
N GLY A 59 1.20 -4.46 5.22
CA GLY A 59 0.42 -5.11 4.18
C GLY A 59 0.03 -4.14 3.06
N SER A 60 -0.29 -2.89 3.40
CA SER A 60 -0.64 -1.87 2.43
C SER A 60 0.55 -1.43 1.59
N PHE A 61 1.72 -1.22 2.21
CA PHE A 61 2.95 -0.91 1.45
C PHE A 61 3.37 -2.08 0.57
N LEU A 62 3.28 -3.31 1.06
CA LEU A 62 3.57 -4.50 0.28
C LEU A 62 2.61 -4.64 -0.92
N GLY A 63 1.31 -4.43 -0.70
CA GLY A 63 0.31 -4.45 -1.78
C GLY A 63 0.59 -3.39 -2.84
N LEU A 64 0.95 -2.17 -2.43
CA LEU A 64 1.31 -1.09 -3.36
C LEU A 64 2.60 -1.43 -4.14
N PHE A 65 3.60 -1.98 -3.47
CA PHE A 65 4.85 -2.40 -4.09
C PHE A 65 4.59 -3.47 -5.17
N VAL A 66 3.83 -4.51 -4.85
CA VAL A 66 3.48 -5.59 -5.78
C VAL A 66 2.64 -5.09 -6.96
N MET A 67 1.79 -4.08 -6.76
CA MET A 67 0.96 -3.53 -7.83
C MET A 67 1.73 -2.58 -8.76
N ILE A 68 2.54 -1.67 -8.21
CA ILE A 68 3.16 -0.58 -8.99
C ILE A 68 4.49 -1.02 -9.60
N VAL A 69 5.36 -1.67 -8.82
CA VAL A 69 6.74 -1.92 -9.25
C VAL A 69 6.83 -2.80 -10.50
N PRO A 70 6.08 -3.92 -10.62
CA PRO A 70 6.12 -4.72 -11.84
C PRO A 70 5.61 -3.97 -13.07
N GLY A 71 4.58 -3.13 -12.92
CA GLY A 71 4.04 -2.31 -14.02
C GLY A 71 5.08 -1.31 -14.53
N VAL A 72 5.76 -0.62 -13.61
CA VAL A 72 6.86 0.30 -13.97
C VAL A 72 8.03 -0.45 -14.60
N ALA A 73 8.38 -1.64 -14.09
CA ALA A 73 9.46 -2.45 -14.65
C ALA A 73 9.17 -2.87 -16.10
N ILE A 74 7.95 -3.34 -16.39
CA ILE A 74 7.52 -3.70 -17.75
C ILE A 74 7.53 -2.46 -18.65
N TRP A 75 7.06 -1.32 -18.15
CA TRP A 75 7.06 -0.07 -18.90
C TRP A 75 8.48 0.37 -19.29
N VAL A 76 9.43 0.38 -18.34
CA VAL A 76 10.84 0.71 -18.60
C VAL A 76 11.45 -0.29 -19.58
N TRP A 77 11.17 -1.58 -19.42
CA TRP A 77 11.64 -2.60 -20.35
C TRP A 77 11.11 -2.37 -21.78
N GLY A 78 9.83 -2.04 -21.94
CA GLY A 78 9.24 -1.72 -23.25
C GLY A 78 9.85 -0.48 -23.91
N VAL A 79 10.21 0.54 -23.12
CA VAL A 79 10.95 1.71 -23.62
C VAL A 79 12.33 1.30 -24.13
N TYR A 80 13.05 0.48 -23.35
CA TYR A 80 14.36 -0.02 -23.75
C TYR A 80 14.30 -0.89 -25.01
N ASP A 81 13.33 -1.81 -25.10
CA ASP A 81 13.15 -2.70 -26.25
C ASP A 81 12.82 -1.92 -27.54
N ALA A 82 11.97 -0.89 -27.44
CA ALA A 82 11.65 -0.02 -28.55
C ALA A 82 12.87 0.78 -29.03
N TRP A 83 13.66 1.34 -28.10
CA TRP A 83 14.90 2.05 -28.42
C TRP A 83 15.93 1.12 -29.08
N ALA A 84 16.17 -0.06 -28.50
CA ALA A 84 17.12 -1.04 -29.04
C ALA A 84 16.69 -1.53 -30.43
N THR A 85 15.40 -1.73 -30.65
CA THR A 85 14.85 -2.11 -31.96
C THR A 85 15.04 -1.00 -32.99
N ALA A 86 14.74 0.25 -32.64
CA ALA A 86 14.96 1.40 -33.52
C ALA A 86 16.45 1.55 -33.89
N GLN A 87 17.36 1.36 -32.93
CA GLN A 87 18.79 1.41 -33.16
C GLN A 87 19.25 0.33 -34.17
N ARG A 88 18.79 -0.92 -34.01
CA ARG A 88 19.07 -2.01 -34.95
C ARG A 88 18.50 -1.77 -36.35
N MET A 89 17.38 -1.06 -36.46
CA MET A 89 16.82 -0.64 -37.75
C MET A 89 17.68 0.45 -38.42
N ASN A 90 18.20 1.40 -37.63
CA ASN A 90 19.08 2.47 -38.12
C ASN A 90 20.43 1.92 -38.61
N GLU A 91 20.94 0.88 -37.96
CA GLU A 91 22.16 0.17 -38.35
C GLU A 91 21.97 -0.75 -39.57
N GLY A 92 20.75 -0.88 -40.09
CA GLY A 92 20.44 -1.75 -41.22
C GLY A 92 20.42 -3.24 -40.89
N LEU A 93 20.51 -3.61 -39.61
CA LEU A 93 20.42 -5.01 -39.13
C LEU A 93 19.01 -5.58 -39.24
N LEU A 94 17.98 -4.72 -39.29
CA LEU A 94 16.59 -5.10 -39.48
C LEU A 94 16.01 -4.45 -40.75
N PRO A 95 15.30 -5.21 -41.62
CA PRO A 95 14.64 -4.64 -42.78
C PRO A 95 13.49 -3.73 -42.32
N THR A 96 13.58 -2.43 -42.62
CA THR A 96 12.43 -1.53 -42.52
C THR A 96 11.29 -2.03 -43.42
N GLY A 97 10.04 -1.90 -42.96
CA GLY A 97 8.86 -2.51 -43.61
C GLY A 97 8.65 -2.17 -45.10
N ARG A 98 9.35 -1.15 -45.62
CA ARG A 98 9.36 -0.80 -47.04
C ARG A 98 10.27 -1.70 -47.90
N ARG A 99 11.40 -2.20 -47.36
CA ARG A 99 12.32 -3.12 -48.06
C ARG A 99 11.92 -4.59 -47.91
N ALA A 100 11.31 -4.98 -46.78
CA ALA A 100 10.83 -6.36 -46.58
C ALA A 100 9.76 -6.76 -47.61
N ARG A 101 8.82 -5.85 -47.90
CA ARG A 101 7.69 -6.07 -48.83
C ARG A 101 8.12 -6.22 -50.29
N LEU A 102 9.20 -5.56 -50.70
CA LEU A 102 9.73 -5.64 -52.06
C LEU A 102 10.51 -6.94 -52.33
N ARG A 103 11.01 -7.60 -51.28
CA ARG A 103 11.69 -8.90 -51.40
C ARG A 103 10.67 -10.04 -51.58
N SER A 104 9.52 -9.96 -50.91
CA SER A 104 8.46 -10.98 -51.04
C SER A 104 7.65 -10.85 -52.33
N SER A 105 7.58 -9.66 -52.94
CA SER A 105 6.87 -9.46 -54.22
C SER A 105 7.70 -9.85 -55.46
N ARG A 106 9.02 -10.10 -55.30
CA ARG A 106 9.94 -10.46 -56.39
C ARG A 106 10.08 -11.96 -56.64
N SER A 107 9.54 -12.81 -55.78
CA SER A 107 9.77 -14.27 -55.84
C SER A 107 8.56 -15.07 -56.33
N TRP A 108 7.57 -14.45 -56.99
CA TRP A 108 6.45 -15.20 -57.58
C TRP A 108 6.86 -15.78 -58.95
N PRO A 109 6.96 -17.11 -59.12
CA PRO A 109 7.19 -17.69 -60.43
C PRO A 109 5.86 -17.61 -61.20
N SER A 110 5.78 -16.74 -62.20
CA SER A 110 4.71 -16.79 -63.19
C SER A 110 4.97 -17.98 -64.12
N GLY A 111 4.59 -19.17 -63.68
CA GLY A 111 4.58 -20.37 -64.51
C GLY A 111 3.48 -20.27 -65.56
N ARG A 112 3.88 -20.26 -66.83
CA ARG A 112 3.07 -20.66 -67.98
C ARG A 112 3.41 -22.10 -68.32
#